data_AF-A0A926B5X0-F1
#
_entry.id   AF-A0A926B5X0-F1
#
_cell.length_a   1.000
_cell.length_b   1.000
_cell.length_c   1.000
_cell.angle_alpha   90.00
_cell.angle_beta   90.00
_cell.angle_gamma   90.00
#
_symmetry.space_group_name_H-M   'P 1'
#
loop_
_entity.id
_entity.type
_entity.pdbx_description
1 polymer ?
#
loop_
_entity_poly.entity_id
_entity_poly.type
_entity_poly.pdbx_seq_one_letter_code
_entity_poly.pdbx_strand_id
1 'polypeptide(L)'
;MTMLSPDDFVSALQAIGTTRYHHLHPFQLKLQSGELTKTQVQAWALNRYYYQSQIPVKDSYILARLGTTELRREWRERIVDHDGDAENRGGIEKWIALTDGVGLDRGYVLSG
;
A
#
# COMPACT_ATOMS: atom_id res chain seq x y z
N MET A 1 -15.23 -20.59 -23.14
CA MET A 1 -15.26 -19.45 -22.19
C MET A 1 -15.96 -18.31 -22.89
N THR A 2 -17.09 -17.84 -22.37
CA THR A 2 -17.81 -16.69 -22.94
C THR A 2 -17.17 -15.41 -22.41
N MET A 3 -16.95 -14.43 -23.28
CA MET A 3 -16.42 -13.12 -22.86
C MET A 3 -17.52 -12.35 -22.12
N LEU A 4 -17.15 -11.75 -20.99
CA LEU A 4 -18.04 -10.89 -20.21
C LEU A 4 -18.23 -9.55 -20.91
N SER A 5 -19.39 -8.92 -20.71
CA SER A 5 -19.53 -7.49 -21.02
C SER A 5 -18.63 -6.66 -20.10
N PRO A 6 -18.30 -5.40 -20.45
CA PRO A 6 -17.52 -4.53 -19.57
C PRO A 6 -18.12 -4.40 -18.17
N ASP A 7 -19.45 -4.26 -18.07
CA ASP A 7 -20.14 -4.11 -16.79
C ASP A 7 -20.11 -5.40 -15.96
N ASP A 8 -20.30 -6.55 -16.61
CA ASP A 8 -20.18 -7.85 -15.95
C ASP A 8 -18.74 -8.13 -15.49
N PHE A 9 -17.75 -7.70 -16.27
CA PHE A 9 -16.35 -7.83 -15.91
C PHE A 9 -15.99 -6.97 -14.68
N VAL A 10 -16.44 -5.72 -14.64
CA VAL A 10 -16.27 -4.84 -13.47
C VAL A 10 -16.95 -5.44 -12.24
N SER A 11 -18.18 -5.95 -12.40
CA SER A 11 -18.92 -6.60 -11.32
C SER A 11 -18.18 -7.83 -10.78
N ALA A 12 -17.57 -8.62 -11.66
CA ALA A 12 -16.76 -9.77 -11.28
C ALA A 12 -15.49 -9.36 -10.49
N LEU A 13 -14.80 -8.29 -10.89
CA LEU A 13 -13.65 -7.75 -10.15
C LEU A 13 -14.05 -7.26 -8.76
N GLN A 14 -15.17 -6.54 -8.66
CA GLN A 14 -15.70 -6.02 -7.39
C GLN A 14 -16.10 -7.15 -6.44
N ALA A 15 -16.69 -8.23 -6.95
CA ALA A 15 -17.08 -9.39 -6.14
C ALA A 15 -15.87 -10.03 -5.42
N ILE A 16 -14.68 -10.02 -6.03
CA ILE A 16 -13.44 -10.45 -5.37
C ILE A 16 -13.11 -9.52 -4.22
N GLY A 17 -13.18 -8.20 -4.42
CA GLY A 17 -12.97 -7.21 -3.38
C GLY A 17 -13.89 -7.42 -2.18
N THR A 18 -15.19 -7.57 -2.43
CA THR A 18 -16.22 -7.80 -1.40
C THR A 18 -15.96 -9.04 -0.57
N THR A 19 -15.39 -10.10 -1.15
CA THR A 19 -15.28 -11.40 -0.47
C THR A 19 -13.87 -11.73 0.03
N ARG A 20 -12.82 -11.10 -0.53
CA ARG A 20 -11.42 -11.46 -0.28
C ARG A 20 -10.53 -10.30 0.14
N TYR A 21 -11.00 -9.05 0.08
CA TYR A 21 -10.15 -7.93 0.47
C TYR A 21 -9.87 -7.96 1.98
N HIS A 22 -8.66 -7.56 2.36
CA HIS A 22 -8.12 -7.76 3.72
C HIS A 22 -8.91 -7.07 4.86
N HIS A 23 -9.85 -6.18 4.54
CA HIS A 23 -10.78 -5.60 5.52
C HIS A 23 -11.59 -6.65 6.29
N LEU A 24 -11.83 -7.83 5.71
CA LEU A 24 -12.53 -8.95 6.36
C LEU A 24 -11.62 -9.79 7.25
N HIS A 25 -10.30 -9.59 7.20
CA HIS A 25 -9.37 -10.43 7.94
C HIS A 25 -9.52 -10.20 9.45
N PRO A 26 -9.52 -11.25 10.31
CA PRO A 26 -9.71 -11.09 11.75
C PRO A 26 -8.75 -10.10 12.42
N PHE A 27 -7.50 -10.05 11.95
CA PHE A 27 -6.52 -9.06 12.44
C PHE A 27 -6.93 -7.61 12.11
N GLN A 28 -7.45 -7.37 10.91
CA GLN A 28 -7.86 -6.03 10.47
C GLN A 28 -9.11 -5.57 11.22
N LEU A 29 -10.05 -6.48 11.48
CA LEU A 29 -11.23 -6.21 12.31
C LEU A 29 -10.81 -5.80 13.73
N LYS A 30 -9.92 -6.56 14.37
CA LYS A 30 -9.39 -6.22 15.71
C LYS A 30 -8.62 -4.91 15.75
N LEU A 31 -7.87 -4.60 14.69
CA LEU A 31 -7.18 -3.33 14.56
C LEU A 31 -8.18 -2.16 14.52
N GLN A 32 -9.26 -2.29 13.74
CA GLN A 32 -10.28 -1.26 13.58
C GLN A 32 -11.17 -1.09 14.82
N SER A 33 -11.45 -2.17 15.55
CA SER A 33 -12.24 -2.13 16.79
C SER A 33 -11.43 -1.73 18.02
N GLY A 34 -10.11 -1.55 17.90
CA GLY A 34 -9.24 -1.16 19.02
C GLY A 34 -8.93 -2.30 20.01
N GLU A 35 -9.11 -3.55 19.60
CA GLU A 35 -8.92 -4.73 20.45
C GLU A 35 -7.46 -5.24 20.50
N LEU A 36 -6.56 -4.65 19.70
CA LEU A 36 -5.16 -5.05 19.68
C LEU A 36 -4.36 -4.44 20.83
N THR A 37 -3.40 -5.20 21.35
CA THR A 37 -2.41 -4.66 22.30
C THR A 37 -1.44 -3.71 21.59
N LYS A 38 -0.77 -2.84 22.36
CA LYS A 38 0.27 -1.95 21.80
C LYS A 38 1.31 -2.69 20.98
N THR A 39 1.81 -3.83 21.48
CA THR A 39 2.81 -4.65 20.77
C THR A 39 2.28 -5.20 19.45
N GLN A 40 0.99 -5.59 19.38
CA GLN A 40 0.38 -6.05 18.12
C GLN A 40 0.24 -4.92 17.09
N VAL A 41 -0.11 -3.72 17.54
CA VAL A 41 -0.15 -2.53 16.67
C VAL A 41 1.25 -2.14 16.20
N GLN A 42 2.27 -2.20 17.08
CA GLN A 42 3.66 -1.99 16.70
C GLN A 42 4.13 -2.99 15.63
N ALA A 43 3.84 -4.29 15.82
CA ALA A 43 4.17 -5.32 14.85
C ALA A 43 3.48 -5.06 13.49
N TRP A 44 2.20 -4.69 13.49
CA TRP A 44 1.49 -4.31 12.28
C TRP A 44 2.10 -3.08 11.60
N ALA A 45 2.40 -2.01 12.35
CA ALA A 45 2.97 -0.78 11.80
C ALA A 45 4.34 -1.05 11.14
N LEU A 46 5.21 -1.81 11.81
CA LEU A 46 6.53 -2.19 11.29
C LEU A 46 6.42 -2.98 9.97
N ASN A 47 5.56 -4.01 9.95
CA ASN A 47 5.39 -4.84 8.75
C ASN A 47 4.68 -4.08 7.63
N ARG A 48 3.75 -3.18 7.97
CA ARG A 48 3.04 -2.37 6.99
C ARG A 48 3.95 -1.29 6.39
N TYR A 49 4.88 -0.73 7.16
CA TYR A 49 5.93 0.14 6.63
C TYR A 49 6.70 -0.56 5.50
N TYR A 50 7.15 -1.80 5.71
CA TYR A 50 7.88 -2.53 4.67
C TYR A 50 7.04 -2.66 3.39
N TYR A 51 5.79 -3.11 3.50
CA TYR A 51 4.87 -3.16 2.36
C TYR A 51 4.78 -1.82 1.61
N GLN A 52 4.66 -0.71 2.33
CA GLN A 52 4.50 0.63 1.75
C GLN A 52 5.79 1.13 1.09
N SER A 53 6.96 0.85 1.70
CA SER A 53 8.27 1.19 1.13
C SER A 53 8.56 0.47 -0.20
N GLN A 54 7.96 -0.71 -0.40
CA GLN A 54 8.15 -1.51 -1.60
C GLN A 54 7.15 -1.17 -2.73
N ILE A 55 6.10 -0.38 -2.47
CA ILE A 55 5.15 0.05 -3.51
C ILE A 55 5.85 0.81 -4.66
N PRO A 56 6.66 1.85 -4.44
CA PRO A 56 7.34 2.56 -5.52
C PRO A 56 8.35 1.68 -6.28
N VAL A 57 8.99 0.72 -5.61
CA VAL A 57 9.85 -0.29 -6.25
C VAL A 57 9.03 -1.16 -7.21
N LYS A 58 7.90 -1.69 -6.72
CA LYS A 58 6.95 -2.47 -7.54
C LYS A 58 6.41 -1.64 -8.71
N ASP A 59 6.04 -0.38 -8.49
CA ASP A 59 5.53 0.49 -9.54
C ASP A 59 6.60 0.86 -10.58
N SER A 60 7.87 0.94 -10.18
CA SER A 60 9.00 1.13 -11.11
C SER A 60 9.15 -0.05 -12.08
N TYR A 61 8.92 -1.29 -11.62
CA TYR A 61 8.91 -2.46 -12.51
C TYR A 61 7.76 -2.44 -13.52
N ILE A 62 6.59 -1.93 -13.13
CA ILE A 62 5.46 -1.74 -14.05
C ILE A 62 5.79 -0.65 -15.05
N LEU A 63 6.27 0.52 -14.58
CA LEU A 63 6.64 1.67 -15.39
C LEU A 63 7.62 1.28 -16.51
N ALA A 64 8.64 0.47 -16.18
CA ALA A 64 9.64 -0.02 -17.13
C ALA A 64 9.07 -0.89 -18.26
N ARG A 65 7.87 -1.48 -18.07
CA ARG A 65 7.20 -2.36 -19.04
C ARG A 65 6.16 -1.64 -19.89
N LEU A 66 5.83 -0.38 -19.59
CA LEU A 66 4.79 0.36 -20.32
C LEU A 66 5.30 0.84 -21.68
N GLY A 67 4.56 0.49 -22.74
CA GLY A 67 4.98 0.66 -24.13
C GLY A 67 4.94 2.10 -24.67
N THR A 68 4.27 3.03 -24.00
CA THR A 68 4.12 4.42 -24.48
C THR A 68 4.55 5.44 -23.43
N THR A 69 4.92 6.62 -23.90
CA THR A 69 5.34 7.72 -23.03
C THR A 69 4.15 8.26 -22.22
N GLU A 70 2.95 8.26 -22.79
CA GLU A 70 1.71 8.70 -22.17
C GLU A 70 1.40 7.83 -20.95
N LEU A 71 1.43 6.50 -21.10
CA LEU A 71 1.22 5.56 -19.99
C LEU A 71 2.28 5.71 -18.90
N ARG A 72 3.55 5.92 -19.28
CA ARG A 72 4.62 6.16 -18.30
C ARG A 72 4.46 7.48 -17.55
N ARG A 73 3.98 8.54 -18.21
CA ARG A 73 3.69 9.83 -17.56
C ARG A 73 2.55 9.75 -16.56
N GLU A 74 1.52 8.96 -16.86
CA GLU A 74 0.43 8.70 -15.92
C GLU A 74 0.90 7.81 -14.75
N TRP A 75 1.61 6.72 -15.03
CA TRP A 75 1.97 5.75 -13.98
C TRP A 75 3.02 6.29 -13.00
N ARG A 76 3.92 7.18 -13.43
CA ARG A 76 4.99 7.72 -12.57
C ARG A 76 4.47 8.53 -11.39
N GLU A 77 3.25 9.07 -11.46
CA GLU A 77 2.64 9.83 -10.36
C GLU A 77 2.58 8.99 -9.09
N ARG A 78 2.26 7.69 -9.21
CA ARG A 78 2.22 6.76 -8.07
C ARG A 78 3.55 6.65 -7.33
N ILE A 79 4.67 6.75 -8.05
CA ILE A 79 6.01 6.69 -7.45
C ILE A 79 6.27 8.00 -6.70
N VAL A 80 5.98 9.14 -7.34
CA VAL A 80 6.12 10.48 -6.73
C VAL A 80 5.23 10.61 -5.50
N ASP A 81 4.02 10.07 -5.52
CA ASP A 81 3.12 10.08 -4.35
C ASP A 81 3.70 9.33 -3.14
N HIS A 82 4.48 8.25 -3.37
CA HIS A 82 5.06 7.45 -2.29
C HIS A 82 6.40 8.00 -1.81
N ASP A 83 7.29 8.36 -2.74
CA ASP A 83 8.65 8.80 -2.46
C ASP A 83 8.71 10.31 -2.11
N GLY A 84 7.82 11.09 -2.72
CA GLY A 84 7.87 12.55 -2.71
C GLY A 84 8.68 13.10 -3.88
N ASP A 85 9.04 14.37 -3.76
CA ASP A 85 9.92 15.07 -4.69
C ASP A 85 10.91 15.95 -3.91
N ALA A 86 11.58 16.88 -4.61
CA ALA A 86 12.58 17.76 -3.99
C ALA A 86 11.98 18.73 -2.94
N GLU A 87 10.69 19.01 -3.03
CA GLU A 87 10.00 20.01 -2.20
C GLU A 87 9.01 19.36 -1.22
N ASN A 88 8.49 18.18 -1.56
CA ASN A 88 7.39 17.52 -0.87
C ASN A 88 7.79 16.14 -0.34
N ARG A 89 7.42 15.85 0.90
CA ARG A 89 7.55 14.51 1.49
C ARG A 89 6.49 13.57 0.93
N GLY A 90 6.90 12.37 0.53
CA GLY A 90 6.00 11.33 0.03
C GLY A 90 5.19 10.61 1.10
N GLY A 91 4.30 9.73 0.64
CA GLY A 91 3.43 8.91 1.47
C GLY A 91 4.17 7.97 2.42
N ILE A 92 5.39 7.53 2.11
CA ILE A 92 6.20 6.67 2.99
C ILE A 92 6.50 7.37 4.32
N GLU A 93 6.71 8.69 4.33
CA GLU A 93 6.97 9.46 5.55
C GLU A 93 5.80 9.41 6.54
N LYS A 94 4.55 9.23 6.05
CA LYS A 94 3.38 9.03 6.93
C LYS A 94 3.46 7.69 7.67
N TRP A 95 4.01 6.65 7.02
CA TRP A 95 4.20 5.34 7.64
C TRP A 95 5.36 5.34 8.63
N ILE A 96 6.43 6.10 8.36
CA ILE A 96 7.51 6.27 9.33
C ILE A 96 6.99 7.07 10.54
N ALA A 97 6.22 8.14 10.32
CA ALA A 97 5.59 8.89 11.42
C ALA A 97 4.64 8.02 12.26
N LEU A 98 3.91 7.09 11.64
CA LEU A 98 3.09 6.11 12.36
C LEU A 98 3.96 5.20 13.24
N THR A 99 5.09 4.70 12.73
CA THR A 99 6.01 3.87 13.51
C THR A 99 6.65 4.64 14.67
N ASP A 100 7.00 5.92 14.46
CA ASP A 100 7.47 6.83 15.51
C ASP A 100 6.39 7.01 16.59
N GLY A 101 5.13 7.23 16.17
CA GLY A 101 3.99 7.43 17.07
C GLY A 101 3.66 6.22 17.95
N VAL A 102 3.99 5.01 17.50
CA VAL A 102 3.86 3.79 18.32
C VAL A 102 5.14 3.45 19.11
N GLY A 103 6.19 4.27 19.00
CA GLY A 103 7.43 4.19 19.78
C GLY A 103 8.43 3.16 19.28
N LEU A 104 8.49 2.92 17.98
CA LEU A 104 9.54 2.10 17.37
C LEU A 104 10.79 2.94 17.08
N ASP A 105 11.96 2.32 17.17
CA ASP A 105 13.21 2.98 16.76
C ASP A 105 13.23 3.18 15.25
N ARG A 106 13.46 4.43 14.82
CA ARG A 106 13.44 4.80 13.40
C ARG A 106 14.56 4.11 12.62
N GLY A 107 15.74 3.95 13.20
CA GLY A 107 16.87 3.26 12.56
C GLY A 107 16.54 1.80 12.26
N TYR A 108 15.91 1.11 13.22
CA TYR A 108 15.45 -0.25 13.05
C TYR A 108 14.35 -0.37 11.98
N VAL A 109 13.35 0.51 11.99
CA VAL A 109 12.28 0.53 10.97
C VAL A 109 12.88 0.67 9.56
N LEU A 110 13.82 1.60 9.37
CA LEU A 110 14.43 1.88 8.08
C LEU A 110 15.47 0.84 7.63
N SER A 111 15.83 -0.12 8.48
CA SER A 111 16.78 -1.19 8.13
C SER A 111 16.16 -2.36 7.37
N GLY A 112 14.83 -2.40 7.29
CA GLY A 112 14.04 -3.41 6.59
C GLY A 112 13.88 -3.16 5.10
#